data_AF-F7M4Y1-F1
#
_entry.id   AF-F7M4Y1-F1
#
_cell.length_a   1.000
_cell.length_b   1.000
_cell.length_c   1.000
_cell.angle_alpha   90.00
_cell.angle_beta   90.00
_cell.angle_gamma   90.00
#
_symmetry.space_group_name_H-M   'P 1'
#
loop_
_entity.id
_entity.type
_entity.pdbx_description
1 polymer ?
#
loop_
_entity_poly.entity_id
_entity_poly.type
_entity_poly.pdbx_seq_one_letter_code
_entity_poly.pdbx_strand_id
1 'polypeptide(L)'
;MVENLQIIMINKTTPQPSLFSSLTDQLNPRHPLYLLANKIDWRRFEEAFSPLYCAVNGRPAKPIRLMCGLLILKHVRNLSDESVVEQWSENAYYQYFCGMLEFTPSYPCNASELVHFRKRVGENGMELILS
;
A
#
# COMPACT_ATOMS: atom_id res chain seq x y z
N MET A 1 -32.57 26.52 -40.43
CA MET A 1 -32.67 26.63 -38.96
C MET A 1 -32.52 25.22 -38.44
N VAL A 2 -31.32 24.66 -38.27
CA VAL A 2 -30.18 25.02 -37.40
C VAL A 2 -30.60 25.26 -35.94
N GLU A 3 -29.83 24.66 -35.02
CA GLU A 3 -29.90 24.64 -33.53
C GLU A 3 -30.62 23.39 -32.96
N ASN A 4 -30.05 22.53 -32.11
CA ASN A 4 -28.79 22.51 -31.37
C ASN A 4 -28.40 21.06 -31.08
N LEU A 5 -27.22 20.62 -31.55
CA LEU A 5 -26.67 19.28 -31.33
C LEU A 5 -25.62 19.28 -30.20
N GLN A 6 -25.78 20.14 -29.20
CA GLN A 6 -24.85 20.24 -28.08
C GLN A 6 -25.60 20.55 -26.80
N ILE A 7 -25.11 19.99 -25.70
CA ILE A 7 -25.50 20.25 -24.30
C ILE A 7 -26.59 19.30 -23.75
N ILE A 8 -26.25 18.02 -23.64
CA ILE A 8 -26.30 17.39 -22.31
C ILE A 8 -24.94 16.70 -22.12
N MET A 9 -23.92 17.51 -21.82
CA MET A 9 -22.82 17.01 -21.01
C MET A 9 -23.48 16.47 -19.75
N ILE A 10 -23.56 15.15 -19.62
CA ILE A 10 -23.81 14.54 -18.31
C ILE A 10 -22.66 15.04 -17.45
N ASN A 11 -22.96 16.06 -16.65
CA ASN A 11 -22.12 16.48 -15.55
C ASN A 11 -21.93 15.25 -14.68
N LYS A 12 -20.85 14.51 -14.92
CA LYS A 12 -20.33 13.61 -13.90
C LYS A 12 -19.88 14.56 -12.80
N THR A 13 -20.76 14.78 -11.83
CA THR A 13 -20.41 15.43 -10.57
C THR A 13 -19.27 14.62 -10.01
N THR A 14 -18.03 15.07 -10.22
CA THR A 14 -16.87 14.48 -9.56
C THR A 14 -17.15 14.69 -8.08
N PRO A 15 -17.30 13.63 -7.27
CA PRO A 15 -17.56 13.79 -5.85
C PRO A 15 -16.44 14.67 -5.28
N GLN A 16 -16.79 15.83 -4.73
CA GLN A 16 -15.81 16.65 -4.03
C GLN A 16 -15.30 15.80 -2.86
N PRO A 17 -13.98 15.54 -2.76
CA PRO A 17 -13.46 14.80 -1.63
C PRO A 17 -13.81 15.59 -0.36
N SER A 18 -14.53 14.94 0.55
CA SER A 18 -14.84 15.51 1.86
C SER A 18 -13.53 15.78 2.62
N LEU A 19 -13.56 16.61 3.65
CA LEU A 19 -12.41 16.84 4.55
C LEU A 19 -11.81 15.54 5.13
N PHE A 20 -12.55 14.43 5.07
CA PHE A 20 -12.13 13.09 5.53
C PHE A 20 -11.87 12.11 4.37
N SER A 21 -11.59 12.58 3.15
CA SER A 21 -11.30 11.67 2.04
C SER A 21 -10.01 10.89 2.28
N SER A 22 -10.10 9.57 2.28
CA SER A 22 -8.96 8.67 2.38
C SER A 22 -8.35 8.38 1.00
N LEU A 23 -7.16 7.76 0.97
CA LEU A 23 -6.58 7.21 -0.26
C LEU A 23 -7.54 6.27 -0.99
N THR A 24 -8.40 5.56 -0.26
CA THR A 24 -9.45 4.71 -0.85
C THR A 24 -10.39 5.50 -1.76
N ASP A 25 -10.74 6.72 -1.37
CA ASP A 25 -11.69 7.58 -2.08
C ASP A 25 -11.03 8.32 -3.26
N GLN A 26 -9.72 8.56 -3.16
CA GLN A 26 -8.95 9.34 -4.13
C GLN A 26 -8.41 8.48 -5.29
N LEU A 27 -8.20 7.19 -5.07
CA LEU A 27 -7.59 6.29 -6.04
C LEU A 27 -8.61 5.65 -6.98
N ASN A 28 -8.17 5.28 -8.20
CA ASN A 28 -9.03 4.56 -9.13
C ASN A 28 -9.21 3.10 -8.67
N PRO A 29 -10.44 2.64 -8.35
CA PRO A 29 -10.67 1.29 -7.85
C PRO A 29 -10.41 0.19 -8.89
N ARG A 30 -10.28 0.55 -10.17
CA ARG A 30 -9.92 -0.39 -11.25
C ARG A 30 -8.41 -0.60 -11.41
N HIS A 31 -7.59 0.15 -10.67
CA HIS A 31 -6.15 0.00 -10.78
C HIS A 31 -5.69 -1.37 -10.23
N PRO A 32 -4.75 -2.07 -10.90
CA PRO A 32 -4.35 -3.43 -10.48
C PRO A 32 -3.87 -3.53 -9.03
N LEU A 33 -3.09 -2.55 -8.54
CA LEU A 33 -2.64 -2.56 -7.14
C LEU A 33 -3.78 -2.30 -6.15
N TYR A 34 -4.78 -1.50 -6.54
CA TYR A 34 -5.95 -1.27 -5.70
C TYR A 34 -6.75 -2.56 -5.54
N LEU A 35 -6.99 -3.26 -6.65
CA LEU A 35 -7.69 -4.54 -6.65
C LEU A 35 -6.90 -5.61 -5.88
N LEU A 36 -5.58 -5.66 -6.06
CA LEU A 36 -4.72 -6.61 -5.34
C LEU A 36 -4.72 -6.34 -3.84
N ALA A 37 -4.61 -5.08 -3.42
CA ALA A 37 -4.67 -4.68 -2.01
C ALA A 37 -5.96 -5.16 -1.33
N ASN A 38 -7.09 -5.17 -2.05
CA ASN A 38 -8.37 -5.61 -1.51
C ASN A 38 -8.62 -7.12 -1.61
N LYS A 39 -7.78 -7.85 -2.35
CA LYS A 39 -7.86 -9.32 -2.49
C LYS A 39 -6.99 -10.07 -1.49
N ILE A 40 -5.88 -9.46 -1.06
CA ILE A 40 -4.96 -10.06 -0.10
C ILE A 40 -5.62 -10.11 1.28
N ASP A 41 -5.63 -11.29 1.90
CA ASP A 41 -6.01 -11.43 3.31
C ASP A 41 -4.85 -10.98 4.21
N TRP A 42 -4.76 -9.68 4.46
CA TRP A 42 -3.70 -9.08 5.28
C TRP A 42 -3.71 -9.60 6.72
N ARG A 43 -4.86 -10.07 7.22
CA ARG A 43 -4.98 -10.60 8.58
C ARG A 43 -4.12 -11.85 8.78
N ARG A 44 -3.96 -12.67 7.74
CA ARG A 44 -3.06 -13.84 7.75
C ARG A 44 -1.62 -13.45 8.11
N PHE A 45 -1.14 -12.31 7.62
CA PHE A 45 0.21 -11.82 7.96
C PHE A 45 0.28 -11.29 9.38
N GLU A 46 -0.74 -10.55 9.82
CA GLU A 46 -0.82 -10.07 11.21
C GLU A 46 -0.80 -11.25 12.19
N GLU A 47 -1.59 -12.30 11.95
CA GLU A 47 -1.62 -13.50 12.80
C GLU A 47 -0.28 -14.26 12.78
N ALA A 48 0.34 -14.41 11.60
CA ALA A 48 1.61 -15.12 11.47
C ALA A 48 2.81 -14.35 12.06
N PHE A 49 2.83 -13.03 11.92
CA PHE A 49 4.02 -12.24 12.23
C PHE A 49 3.92 -11.43 13.53
N SER A 50 2.73 -11.20 14.08
CA SER A 50 2.59 -10.52 15.39
C SER A 50 3.40 -11.18 16.52
N PRO A 51 3.47 -12.53 16.64
CA PRO A 51 4.29 -13.18 17.66
C PRO A 51 5.80 -12.89 17.55
N LEU A 52 6.27 -12.43 16.39
CA LEU A 52 7.66 -12.06 16.16
C LEU A 52 8.01 -10.66 16.70
N TYR A 53 7.02 -9.94 17.22
CA TYR A 53 7.16 -8.60 17.77
C TYR A 53 6.92 -8.59 19.28
N CYS A 54 7.74 -7.81 20.00
CA CYS A 54 7.51 -7.54 21.41
C CYS A 54 6.54 -6.36 21.54
N ALA A 55 5.39 -6.59 22.19
CA ALA A 55 4.38 -5.54 22.38
C ALA A 55 4.78 -4.48 23.43
N VAL A 56 5.73 -4.80 24.32
CA VAL A 56 5.92 -4.07 25.59
C VAL A 56 7.25 -3.33 25.66
N ASN A 57 8.23 -3.66 24.82
CA ASN A 57 9.59 -3.15 24.91
C ASN A 57 10.11 -2.61 23.56
N GLY A 58 10.82 -1.47 23.62
CA GLY A 58 11.57 -0.90 22.50
C GLY A 58 10.78 0.08 21.62
N ARG A 59 11.36 0.44 20.46
CA ARG A 59 10.70 1.28 19.45
C ARG A 59 9.53 0.49 18.86
N PRO A 60 8.32 1.10 18.73
CA PRO A 60 7.20 0.46 18.06
C PRO A 60 7.61 -0.07 16.69
N ALA A 61 7.25 -1.33 16.43
CA ALA A 61 7.47 -1.92 15.14
C ALA A 61 6.67 -1.20 14.04
N LYS A 62 7.20 -1.24 12.82
CA LYS A 62 6.42 -0.83 11.65
C LYS A 62 5.22 -1.78 11.47
N PRO A 63 4.06 -1.28 10.99
CA PRO A 63 2.90 -2.12 10.70
C PRO A 63 3.29 -3.30 9.81
N ILE A 64 2.77 -4.50 10.11
CA ILE A 64 3.11 -5.71 9.34
C ILE A 64 2.68 -5.56 7.89
N ARG A 65 1.48 -5.03 7.64
CA ARG A 65 1.00 -4.73 6.28
C ARG A 65 1.96 -3.82 5.48
N LEU A 66 2.58 -2.83 6.13
CA LEU A 66 3.56 -1.96 5.46
C LEU A 66 4.78 -2.76 5.00
N MET A 67 5.34 -3.58 5.89
CA MET A 67 6.55 -4.36 5.59
C MET A 67 6.29 -5.46 4.55
N CYS A 68 5.19 -6.20 4.69
CA CYS A 68 4.77 -7.20 3.70
C CYS A 68 4.44 -6.54 2.35
N GLY A 69 3.72 -5.42 2.37
CA GLY A 69 3.36 -4.65 1.18
C GLY A 69 4.59 -4.20 0.38
N LEU A 70 5.62 -3.67 1.06
CA LEU A 70 6.88 -3.29 0.42
C LEU A 70 7.60 -4.49 -0.22
N LEU A 71 7.62 -5.64 0.45
CA LEU A 71 8.25 -6.85 -0.11
C LEU A 71 7.50 -7.41 -1.32
N ILE A 72 6.16 -7.38 -1.31
CA ILE A 72 5.34 -7.79 -2.45
C ILE A 72 5.55 -6.81 -3.61
N LEU A 73 5.48 -5.49 -3.36
CA LEU A 73 5.72 -4.46 -4.36
C LEU A 73 7.10 -4.60 -5.00
N LYS A 74 8.12 -4.82 -4.16
CA LYS A 74 9.49 -5.11 -4.61
C LYS A 74 9.52 -6.28 -5.58
N HIS A 75 8.86 -7.39 -5.25
CA HIS A 75 8.83 -8.59 -6.08
C HIS A 75 8.07 -8.36 -7.40
N VAL A 76 6.82 -7.88 -7.35
CA VAL A 76 5.97 -7.73 -8.53
C VAL A 76 6.42 -6.61 -9.49
N ARG A 77 7.24 -5.66 -9.00
CA ARG A 77 7.81 -4.58 -9.81
C ARG A 77 9.31 -4.74 -10.09
N ASN A 78 9.93 -5.82 -9.62
CA ASN A 78 11.36 -6.09 -9.78
C ASN A 78 12.25 -4.91 -9.31
N LEU A 79 12.04 -4.45 -8.08
CA LEU A 79 12.74 -3.30 -7.48
C LEU A 79 13.82 -3.75 -6.49
N SER A 80 14.77 -2.86 -6.19
CA SER A 80 15.64 -3.00 -5.01
C SER A 80 14.90 -2.58 -3.72
N ASP A 81 15.54 -2.78 -2.57
CA ASP A 81 14.99 -2.31 -1.28
C ASP A 81 14.96 -0.77 -1.22
N GLU A 82 15.95 -0.11 -1.79
CA GLU A 82 16.05 1.35 -1.86
C GLU A 82 14.97 1.91 -2.81
N SER A 83 14.85 1.34 -4.02
CA SER A 83 13.90 1.83 -5.01
C SER A 83 12.45 1.64 -4.59
N VAL A 84 12.10 0.57 -3.87
CA VAL A 84 10.72 0.41 -3.39
C VAL A 84 10.37 1.41 -2.29
N VAL A 85 11.33 1.75 -1.41
CA VAL A 85 11.17 2.75 -0.35
C VAL A 85 11.03 4.16 -0.95
N GLU A 86 11.87 4.49 -1.93
CA GLU A 86 11.82 5.75 -2.66
C GLU A 86 10.49 5.92 -3.41
N GLN A 87 10.14 4.95 -4.27
CA GLN A 87 8.89 5.00 -5.04
C GLN A 87 7.65 5.01 -4.16
N TRP A 88 7.68 4.34 -2.99
CA TRP A 88 6.56 4.40 -2.05
C TRP A 88 6.26 5.82 -1.58
N SER A 89 7.30 6.64 -1.36
CA SER A 89 7.12 8.03 -0.89
C SER A 89 6.48 8.95 -1.93
N GLU A 90 6.55 8.58 -3.20
CA GLU A 90 6.04 9.35 -4.32
C GLU A 90 4.73 8.78 -4.88
N ASN A 91 4.34 7.56 -4.50
CA ASN A 91 3.27 6.82 -5.16
C ASN A 91 2.12 6.45 -4.23
N ALA A 92 0.99 7.16 -4.35
CA ALA A 92 -0.21 6.92 -3.57
C ALA A 92 -0.78 5.48 -3.67
N TYR A 93 -0.63 4.80 -4.81
CA TYR A 93 -1.05 3.39 -4.91
C TYR A 93 -0.17 2.46 -4.10
N TYR A 94 1.13 2.74 -3.96
CA TYR A 94 2.03 1.95 -3.11
C TYR A 94 1.69 2.16 -1.64
N GLN A 95 1.40 3.40 -1.25
CA GLN A 95 0.96 3.72 0.11
C GLN A 95 -0.35 3.03 0.47
N TYR A 96 -1.35 3.11 -0.41
CA TYR A 96 -2.62 2.41 -0.22
C TYR A 96 -2.44 0.89 -0.16
N PHE A 97 -1.62 0.33 -1.05
CA PHE A 97 -1.31 -1.10 -1.04
C PHE A 97 -0.76 -1.54 0.33
N CYS A 98 0.19 -0.76 0.86
CA CYS A 98 0.80 -0.93 2.17
C CYS A 98 -0.10 -0.54 3.37
N GLY A 99 -1.35 -0.14 3.14
CA GLY A 99 -2.35 0.10 4.20
C GLY A 99 -2.42 1.52 4.73
N MET A 100 -1.83 2.49 4.05
CA MET A 100 -2.00 3.90 4.42
C MET A 100 -3.40 4.38 4.07
N LEU A 101 -3.95 5.22 4.94
CA LEU A 101 -5.23 5.91 4.71
C LEU A 101 -5.04 7.30 4.11
N GLU A 102 -3.86 7.91 4.31
CA GLU A 102 -3.53 9.26 3.85
C GLU A 102 -2.17 9.24 3.15
N PHE A 103 -2.00 10.13 2.17
CA PHE A 103 -0.74 10.27 1.46
C PHE A 103 0.32 10.92 2.36
N THR A 104 1.45 10.26 2.51
CA THR A 104 2.59 10.70 3.31
C THR A 104 3.83 10.83 2.41
N PRO A 105 4.26 12.05 2.03
CA PRO A 105 5.41 12.25 1.14
C PRO A 105 6.74 12.14 1.90
N SER A 106 6.98 10.99 2.52
CA SER A 106 8.24 10.68 3.20
C SER A 106 8.53 9.18 3.17
N TYR A 107 9.78 8.80 3.45
CA TYR A 107 10.16 7.39 3.44
C TYR A 107 9.46 6.62 4.57
N PRO A 108 8.87 5.45 4.27
CA PRO A 108 8.16 4.66 5.28
C PRO A 108 9.11 4.04 6.30
N CYS A 109 10.33 3.71 5.88
CA CYS A 109 11.39 3.07 6.67
C CYS A 109 12.75 3.26 5.99
N ASN A 110 13.84 2.91 6.68
CA ASN A 110 15.13 2.71 6.00
C ASN A 110 15.09 1.39 5.19
N ALA A 111 15.74 1.34 4.03
CA ALA A 111 15.81 0.13 3.18
C ALA A 111 16.37 -1.10 3.93
N SER A 112 17.33 -0.90 4.84
CA SER A 112 17.88 -1.99 5.68
C SER A 112 16.83 -2.63 6.59
N GLU A 113 15.75 -1.92 6.95
CA GLU A 113 14.64 -2.50 7.73
C GLU A 113 13.95 -3.64 6.96
N LEU A 114 13.93 -3.60 5.62
CA LEU A 114 13.42 -4.70 4.80
C LEU A 114 14.31 -5.94 4.90
N VAL A 115 15.64 -5.76 4.93
CA VAL A 115 16.59 -6.86 5.15
C VAL A 115 16.37 -7.50 6.51
N HIS A 116 16.24 -6.68 7.56
CA HIS A 116 15.98 -7.15 8.92
C HIS A 116 14.63 -7.85 9.05
N PHE A 117 13.59 -7.34 8.38
CA PHE A 117 12.28 -7.97 8.37
C PHE A 117 12.31 -9.34 7.71
N ARG A 118 12.95 -9.48 6.54
CA ARG A 118 13.14 -10.78 5.88
C ARG A 118 13.86 -11.79 6.76
N LYS A 119 14.92 -11.36 7.45
CA LYS A 119 15.65 -12.20 8.41
C LYS A 119 14.77 -12.63 9.59
N ARG A 120 13.89 -11.75 10.07
CA ARG A 120 12.99 -12.04 11.19
C ARG A 120 11.91 -13.06 10.82
N VAL A 121 11.28 -12.92 9.64
CA VAL A 121 10.21 -13.83 9.21
C VAL A 121 10.72 -15.15 8.64
N GLY A 122 12.00 -15.19 8.23
CA GLY A 122 12.64 -16.39 7.69
C GLY A 122 12.09 -16.82 6.33
N GLU A 123 12.54 -17.98 5.85
CA GLU A 123 12.15 -18.52 4.54
C GLU A 123 10.65 -18.82 4.47
N ASN A 124 10.10 -19.50 5.48
CA ASN A 124 8.66 -19.82 5.56
C ASN A 124 7.80 -18.55 5.57
N GLY A 125 8.26 -17.49 6.25
CA GLY A 125 7.56 -16.21 6.25
C GLY A 125 7.65 -15.50 4.89
N MET A 126 8.77 -15.63 4.18
CA MET A 126 8.91 -15.10 2.83
C MET A 126 8.06 -15.85 1.81
N GLU A 127 7.98 -17.18 1.91
CA GLU A 127 7.09 -18.00 1.11
C GLU A 127 5.64 -17.58 1.35
N LEU A 128 5.23 -17.41 2.61
CA LEU A 128 3.91 -16.91 2.98
C LEU A 128 3.57 -15.55 2.33
N ILE A 129 4.55 -14.63 2.25
CA ILE A 129 4.35 -13.29 1.66
C ILE A 129 4.19 -13.34 0.13
N LEU A 130 4.83 -14.31 -0.54
CA LEU A 130 4.90 -14.38 -2.00
C LEU A 130 4.03 -15.50 -2.62
N SER A 131 3.41 -16.35 -1.80
CA SER A 131 2.46 -17.40 -2.20
C SER A 131 1.10 -16.83 -2.60
#